data_AF-A0A7X6L414-F1
#
_entry.id   AF-A0A7X6L414-F1
#
_cell.length_a   1.000
_cell.length_b   1.000
_cell.length_c   1.000
_cell.angle_alpha   90.00
_cell.angle_beta   90.00
_cell.angle_gamma   90.00
#
_symmetry.space_group_name_H-M   'P 1'
#
loop_
_entity.id
_entity.type
_entity.pdbx_description
1 polymer ?
#
loop_
_entity_poly.entity_id
_entity_poly.type
_entity_poly.pdbx_seq_one_letter_code
_entity_poly.pdbx_strand_id
1 'polypeptide(L)'
;MRPFRAGYLVAAAVTVYGAVTGREKAQWIAKPLLMPLLAADVVTDGRELPSTERTMLIGSLGAATIGDILLIDPDDDRRLIAGASSFAVMQAGYATLWWRMGGRPAAGVAVPRVAAWLGAAGLLRKKAPSVATPLTAYGVTLGAAAVLASDPALAPAAKNVAGVNVPGADPRSRLGLGALLFTVSDGLIVLRRLFARGQRARRATEGVILATYTAAQYLLADPKAHVEPVITAAE
;
A
#
# COMPACT_ATOMS: atom_id res chain seq x y z
N MET A 1 17.79 -16.05 6.36
CA MET A 1 17.04 -14.84 6.81
C MET A 1 17.10 -13.82 5.68
N ARG A 2 16.05 -13.01 5.47
CA ARG A 2 15.99 -12.00 4.39
C ARG A 2 16.45 -10.64 4.95
N PRO A 3 17.74 -10.24 4.79
CA PRO A 3 18.32 -9.13 5.54
C PRO A 3 17.64 -7.79 5.21
N PHE A 4 17.25 -7.57 3.96
CA PHE A 4 16.58 -6.34 3.53
C PHE A 4 15.21 -6.17 4.17
N ARG A 5 14.46 -7.26 4.38
CA ARG A 5 13.19 -7.23 5.11
C ARG A 5 13.37 -6.97 6.60
N ALA A 6 14.44 -7.49 7.21
CA ALA A 6 14.78 -7.14 8.58
C ALA A 6 15.13 -5.65 8.70
N GLY A 7 15.95 -5.14 7.77
CA GLY A 7 16.24 -3.71 7.67
C GLY A 7 14.97 -2.86 7.46
N TYR A 8 14.04 -3.33 6.63
CA TYR A 8 12.75 -2.69 6.43
C TYR A 8 11.96 -2.56 7.73
N LEU A 9 11.89 -3.64 8.52
CA LEU A 9 11.17 -3.63 9.80
C LEU A 9 11.82 -2.64 10.79
N VAL A 10 13.15 -2.53 10.80
CA VAL A 10 13.85 -1.52 11.60
C VAL A 10 13.51 -0.11 11.12
N ALA A 11 13.59 0.15 9.81
CA ALA A 11 13.23 1.45 9.23
C ALA A 11 11.76 1.81 9.50
N ALA A 12 10.86 0.84 9.45
CA ALA A 12 9.45 1.00 9.77
C ALA A 12 9.25 1.37 11.25
N ALA A 13 9.90 0.65 12.16
CA ALA A 13 9.85 0.94 13.59
C ALA A 13 10.38 2.34 13.92
N VAL A 14 11.50 2.75 13.31
CA VAL A 14 12.07 4.10 13.48
C VAL A 14 11.14 5.18 12.91
N THR A 15 10.54 4.93 11.74
CA THR A 15 9.57 5.83 11.11
C THR A 15 8.34 6.04 12.00
N VAL A 16 7.73 4.96 12.51
CA VAL A 16 6.58 5.01 13.42
C VAL A 16 6.94 5.69 14.74
N TYR A 17 8.08 5.34 15.34
CA TYR A 17 8.58 6.00 16.54
C TYR A 17 8.79 7.50 16.33
N GLY A 18 9.36 7.88 15.18
CA GLY A 18 9.54 9.28 14.77
C GLY A 18 8.21 10.04 14.71
N ALA A 19 7.16 9.43 14.19
CA ALA A 19 5.82 10.02 14.15
C ALA A 19 5.18 10.19 15.52
N VAL A 20 5.16 9.12 16.33
CA VAL A 20 4.52 9.17 17.65
C VAL A 20 5.23 10.15 18.58
N THR A 21 6.57 10.26 18.49
CA THR A 21 7.37 11.17 19.33
C THR A 21 7.56 12.56 18.74
N GLY A 22 7.14 12.81 17.49
CA GLY A 22 7.35 14.09 16.81
C GLY A 22 8.81 14.36 16.44
N ARG A 23 9.64 13.33 16.29
CA ARG A 23 11.03 13.43 15.86
C ARG A 23 11.12 13.37 14.34
N GLU A 24 10.90 14.51 13.70
CA GLU A 24 10.87 14.62 12.24
C GLU A 24 12.17 14.14 11.58
N LYS A 25 13.33 14.44 12.17
CA LYS A 25 14.64 13.96 11.68
C LYS A 25 14.70 12.42 11.55
N ALA A 26 14.08 11.69 12.47
CA ALA A 26 14.03 10.23 12.40
C ALA A 26 13.22 9.75 11.19
N GLN A 27 12.12 10.44 10.86
CA GLN A 27 11.33 10.13 9.68
C GLN A 27 12.07 10.46 8.38
N TRP A 28 12.75 11.61 8.32
CA TRP A 28 13.56 12.00 7.15
C TRP A 28 14.69 11.01 6.84
N ILE A 29 15.21 10.31 7.85
CA ILE A 29 16.23 9.28 7.65
C ILE A 29 15.59 7.93 7.30
N ALA A 30 14.60 7.49 8.08
CA ALA A 30 14.10 6.12 8.00
C ALA A 30 13.05 5.91 6.90
N LYS A 31 12.16 6.88 6.68
CA LYS A 31 11.05 6.75 5.72
C LYS A 31 11.55 6.57 4.28
N PRO A 32 12.55 7.34 3.79
CA PRO A 32 13.09 7.15 2.44
C PRO A 32 13.79 5.79 2.23
N LEU A 33 14.16 5.09 3.30
CA LEU A 33 14.81 3.77 3.20
C LEU A 33 13.82 2.61 3.03
N LEU A 34 12.53 2.82 3.37
CA LEU A 34 11.52 1.76 3.39
C LEU A 34 11.43 1.04 2.03
N MET A 35 11.07 1.76 0.99
CA MET A 35 10.81 1.16 -0.32
C MET A 35 12.09 0.67 -1.02
N PRO A 36 13.25 1.37 -0.95
CA PRO A 36 14.51 0.84 -1.48
C PRO A 36 14.95 -0.47 -0.84
N LEU A 37 14.71 -0.67 0.46
CA LEU A 37 15.00 -1.94 1.13
C LEU A 37 14.12 -3.07 0.57
N LEU A 38 12.82 -2.83 0.37
CA LEU A 38 11.95 -3.81 -0.28
C LEU A 38 12.32 -4.03 -1.76
N ALA A 39 12.78 -3.00 -2.47
CA ALA A 39 13.24 -3.15 -3.85
C ALA A 39 14.51 -4.03 -3.91
N ALA A 40 15.45 -3.84 -2.97
CA ALA A 40 16.63 -4.71 -2.85
C ALA A 40 16.26 -6.16 -2.52
N ASP A 41 15.24 -6.36 -1.66
CA ASP A 41 14.65 -7.68 -1.37
C ASP A 41 14.09 -8.34 -2.65
N VAL A 42 13.34 -7.60 -3.47
CA VAL A 42 12.81 -8.09 -4.77
C VAL A 42 13.94 -8.36 -5.77
N VAL A 43 14.99 -7.54 -5.79
CA VAL A 43 16.14 -7.76 -6.67
C VAL A 43 16.88 -9.04 -6.28
N THR A 44 17.03 -9.34 -5.00
CA THR A 44 17.84 -10.46 -4.52
C THR A 44 17.07 -11.77 -4.45
N ASP A 45 15.86 -11.75 -3.87
CA ASP A 45 15.03 -12.93 -3.63
C ASP A 45 13.92 -13.12 -4.70
N GLY A 46 13.68 -12.14 -5.56
CA GLY A 46 12.64 -12.20 -6.60
C GLY A 46 13.13 -12.72 -7.96
N ARG A 47 14.16 -13.56 -8.00
CA ARG A 47 14.76 -14.05 -9.26
C ARG A 47 13.83 -14.99 -10.05
N GLU A 48 12.87 -15.59 -9.38
CA GLU A 48 11.86 -16.48 -9.96
C GLU A 48 10.72 -15.69 -10.64
N LEU A 49 10.60 -14.39 -10.39
CA LEU A 49 9.63 -13.57 -11.11
C LEU A 49 10.06 -13.38 -12.56
N PRO A 50 9.11 -13.40 -13.51
CA PRO A 50 9.42 -12.98 -14.87
C PRO A 50 9.88 -11.50 -14.88
N SER A 51 10.75 -11.17 -15.85
CA SER A 51 11.48 -9.90 -15.88
C SER A 51 10.58 -8.67 -15.89
N THR A 52 9.41 -8.76 -16.52
CA THR A 52 8.46 -7.65 -16.64
C THR A 52 7.77 -7.37 -15.32
N GLU A 53 7.24 -8.40 -14.65
CA GLU A 53 6.58 -8.36 -13.36
C GLU A 53 7.54 -7.88 -12.27
N ARG A 54 8.78 -8.37 -12.29
CA ARG A 54 9.86 -7.92 -11.40
C ARG A 54 10.17 -6.44 -11.60
N THR A 55 10.29 -5.99 -12.85
CA THR A 55 10.56 -4.58 -13.17
C THR A 55 9.39 -3.69 -12.74
N MET A 56 8.16 -4.14 -12.94
CA MET A 56 6.95 -3.42 -12.54
C MET A 56 6.86 -3.30 -11.02
N LEU A 57 7.17 -4.36 -10.27
CA LEU A 57 7.22 -4.32 -8.80
C LEU A 57 8.29 -3.35 -8.30
N ILE A 58 9.52 -3.41 -8.84
CA ILE A 58 10.60 -2.49 -8.48
C ILE A 58 10.25 -1.04 -8.84
N GLY A 59 9.68 -0.80 -10.03
CA GLY A 59 9.23 0.52 -10.46
C GLY A 59 8.14 1.09 -9.56
N SER A 60 7.20 0.24 -9.11
CA SER A 60 6.16 0.62 -8.16
C SER A 60 6.77 1.04 -6.81
N LEU A 61 7.75 0.29 -6.30
CA LEU A 61 8.49 0.65 -5.09
C LEU A 61 9.31 1.94 -5.27
N GLY A 62 9.86 2.19 -6.46
CA GLY A 62 10.50 3.45 -6.81
C GLY A 62 9.53 4.63 -6.71
N ALA A 63 8.35 4.51 -7.31
CA ALA A 63 7.29 5.52 -7.22
C ALA A 63 6.82 5.72 -5.76
N ALA A 64 6.71 4.63 -4.99
CA ALA A 64 6.40 4.67 -3.57
C ALA A 64 7.46 5.42 -2.75
N THR A 65 8.75 5.26 -3.08
CA THR A 65 9.86 5.98 -2.45
C THR A 65 9.69 7.50 -2.63
N ILE A 66 9.39 7.92 -3.86
CA ILE A 66 9.15 9.33 -4.18
C ILE A 66 7.92 9.83 -3.41
N GLY A 67 6.84 9.04 -3.40
CA GLY A 67 5.63 9.33 -2.63
C GLY A 67 5.92 9.53 -1.15
N ASP A 68 6.70 8.63 -0.55
CA ASP A 68 7.08 8.65 0.87
C ASP A 68 7.82 9.93 1.26
N ILE A 69 8.78 10.36 0.42
CA ILE A 69 9.56 11.60 0.62
C ILE A 69 8.65 12.83 0.53
N LEU A 70 7.80 12.88 -0.49
CA LEU A 70 6.88 14.01 -0.70
C LEU A 70 5.86 14.12 0.45
N LEU A 71 5.40 12.99 0.98
CA LEU A 71 4.43 12.91 2.09
C LEU A 71 5.06 12.97 3.50
N ILE A 72 6.30 13.41 3.66
CA ILE A 72 6.85 13.67 5.01
C ILE A 72 6.12 14.85 5.67
N ASP A 73 5.68 15.84 4.89
CA ASP A 73 4.81 16.92 5.36
C ASP A 73 3.44 16.85 4.67
N PRO A 74 2.51 16.03 5.18
CA PRO A 74 1.20 15.81 4.57
C PRO A 74 0.21 16.96 4.79
N ASP A 75 0.58 17.98 5.57
CA ASP A 75 -0.27 19.13 5.84
C ASP A 75 -0.17 20.18 4.71
N ASP A 76 0.91 20.17 3.91
CA ASP A 76 1.04 20.95 2.66
C ASP A 76 0.29 20.29 1.48
N ASP A 77 -0.71 20.99 0.93
CA ASP A 77 -1.54 20.52 -0.18
C ASP A 77 -0.74 20.12 -1.42
N ARG A 78 0.30 20.87 -1.78
CA ARG A 78 1.10 20.58 -2.98
C ARG A 78 1.88 19.29 -2.80
N ARG A 79 2.49 19.13 -1.62
CA ARG A 79 3.22 17.91 -1.24
C ARG A 79 2.30 16.71 -1.14
N LEU A 80 1.12 16.88 -0.56
CA LEU A 80 0.07 15.86 -0.49
C LEU A 80 -0.38 15.41 -1.89
N ILE A 81 -0.64 16.35 -2.80
CA ILE A 81 -1.04 16.02 -4.18
C ILE A 81 0.10 15.30 -4.93
N ALA A 82 1.34 15.81 -4.82
CA ALA A 82 2.49 15.22 -5.49
C ALA A 82 2.80 13.81 -4.96
N GLY A 83 2.71 13.62 -3.64
CA GLY A 83 2.84 12.32 -2.99
C GLY A 83 1.74 11.35 -3.43
N ALA A 84 0.47 11.78 -3.40
CA ALA A 84 -0.66 10.99 -3.88
C ALA A 84 -0.53 10.61 -5.36
N SER A 85 0.01 11.50 -6.20
CA SER A 85 0.27 11.22 -7.61
C SER A 85 1.34 10.14 -7.80
N SER A 86 2.39 10.18 -6.98
CA SER A 86 3.44 9.14 -6.98
C SER A 86 2.89 7.79 -6.51
N PHE A 87 2.05 7.80 -5.47
CA PHE A 87 1.34 6.60 -5.04
C PHE A 87 0.33 6.11 -6.09
N ALA A 88 -0.29 6.99 -6.89
CA ALA A 88 -1.15 6.57 -7.99
C ALA A 88 -0.38 5.74 -9.03
N VAL A 89 0.86 6.13 -9.35
CA VAL A 89 1.74 5.37 -10.24
C VAL A 89 2.09 4.01 -9.63
N MET A 90 2.44 3.96 -8.34
CA MET A 90 2.67 2.71 -7.64
C MET A 90 1.42 1.79 -7.68
N GLN A 91 0.24 2.33 -7.35
CA GLN A 91 -1.00 1.54 -7.35
C GLN A 91 -1.39 1.05 -8.75
N ALA A 92 -1.15 1.86 -9.79
CA ALA A 92 -1.33 1.41 -11.17
C ALA A 92 -0.38 0.27 -11.54
N GLY A 93 0.87 0.33 -11.05
CA GLY A 93 1.85 -0.76 -11.19
C GLY A 93 1.39 -2.05 -10.50
N TYR A 94 0.94 -1.96 -9.24
CA TYR A 94 0.37 -3.10 -8.52
C TYR A 94 -0.91 -3.66 -9.18
N ALA A 95 -1.83 -2.79 -9.60
CA ALA A 95 -3.04 -3.21 -10.30
C ALA A 95 -2.70 -3.96 -11.59
N THR A 96 -1.75 -3.45 -12.39
CA THR A 96 -1.32 -4.10 -13.63
C THR A 96 -0.64 -5.44 -13.35
N LEU A 97 0.20 -5.50 -12.31
CA LEU A 97 0.85 -6.74 -11.87
C LEU A 97 -0.17 -7.81 -11.50
N TRP A 98 -1.13 -7.51 -10.62
CA TRP A 98 -2.13 -8.49 -10.20
C TRP A 98 -3.14 -8.84 -11.28
N TRP A 99 -3.44 -7.92 -12.21
CA TRP A 99 -4.21 -8.23 -13.41
C TRP A 99 -3.50 -9.27 -14.29
N ARG A 100 -2.18 -9.11 -14.51
CA ARG A 100 -1.37 -10.06 -15.27
C ARG A 100 -1.27 -11.42 -14.60
N MET A 101 -1.26 -11.45 -13.27
CA MET A 101 -1.34 -12.69 -12.48
C MET A 101 -2.73 -13.36 -12.50
N GLY A 102 -3.69 -12.80 -13.25
CA GLY A 102 -5.04 -13.37 -13.40
C GLY A 102 -6.08 -12.82 -12.43
N GLY A 103 -5.73 -11.86 -11.57
CA GLY A 103 -6.68 -11.18 -10.69
C GLY A 103 -7.75 -10.44 -11.50
N ARG A 104 -9.01 -10.62 -11.13
CA ARG A 104 -10.19 -10.02 -11.77
C ARG A 104 -11.07 -9.32 -10.74
N PRO A 105 -11.76 -8.23 -11.15
CA PRO A 105 -12.67 -7.54 -10.26
C PRO A 105 -13.91 -8.40 -9.98
N ALA A 106 -14.06 -8.83 -8.73
CA ALA A 106 -15.28 -9.48 -8.27
C ALA A 106 -16.27 -8.44 -7.72
N ALA A 107 -17.53 -8.52 -8.14
CA ALA A 107 -18.57 -7.55 -7.72
C ALA A 107 -18.71 -7.47 -6.19
N GLY A 108 -18.67 -8.62 -5.49
CA GLY A 108 -18.75 -8.67 -4.02
C GLY A 108 -17.58 -7.97 -3.29
N VAL A 109 -16.45 -7.78 -3.97
CA VAL A 109 -15.27 -7.08 -3.46
C VAL A 109 -15.31 -5.60 -3.85
N ALA A 110 -15.71 -5.32 -5.09
CA ALA A 110 -15.70 -3.99 -5.70
C ALA A 110 -16.80 -3.07 -5.14
N VAL A 111 -18.04 -3.55 -5.05
CA VAL A 111 -19.20 -2.73 -4.62
C VAL A 111 -18.98 -2.05 -3.26
N PRO A 112 -18.61 -2.75 -2.17
CA PRO A 112 -18.42 -2.08 -0.88
C PRO A 112 -17.26 -1.08 -0.91
N ARG A 113 -16.21 -1.34 -1.68
CA ARG A 113 -15.05 -0.43 -1.83
C ARG A 113 -15.41 0.82 -2.63
N VAL A 114 -16.19 0.68 -3.71
CA VAL A 114 -16.73 1.81 -4.49
C VAL A 114 -17.64 2.68 -3.62
N ALA A 115 -18.53 2.07 -2.83
CA ALA A 115 -19.40 2.81 -1.92
C ALA A 115 -18.59 3.61 -0.87
N ALA A 116 -17.59 2.97 -0.24
CA ALA A 116 -16.70 3.63 0.71
C ALA A 116 -15.91 4.78 0.05
N TRP A 117 -15.38 4.56 -1.16
CA TRP A 117 -14.65 5.57 -1.93
C TRP A 117 -15.53 6.77 -2.30
N LEU A 118 -16.76 6.54 -2.78
CA LEU A 118 -17.71 7.62 -3.08
C LEU A 118 -18.03 8.45 -1.82
N GLY A 119 -18.20 7.80 -0.68
CA GLY A 119 -18.37 8.47 0.61
C GLY A 119 -17.17 9.35 0.98
N ALA A 120 -15.95 8.82 0.84
CA ALA A 120 -14.72 9.55 1.10
C ALA A 120 -14.53 10.74 0.13
N ALA A 121 -14.81 10.55 -1.16
CA ALA A 121 -14.74 11.58 -2.19
C ALA A 121 -15.76 12.72 -1.92
N GLY A 122 -17.00 12.37 -1.54
CA GLY A 122 -18.01 13.34 -1.14
C GLY A 122 -17.60 14.14 0.09
N LEU A 123 -17.02 13.48 1.10
CA LEU A 123 -16.50 14.13 2.30
C LEU A 123 -15.34 15.07 1.99
N LEU A 124 -14.38 14.63 1.17
CA LEU A 124 -13.25 15.45 0.70
C LEU A 124 -13.73 16.68 -0.05
N ARG A 125 -14.69 16.51 -0.99
CA ARG A 125 -15.25 17.64 -1.75
C ARG A 125 -15.91 18.67 -0.84
N LYS A 126 -16.54 18.24 0.25
CA LYS A 126 -17.20 19.14 1.21
C LYS A 126 -16.22 19.84 2.16
N LYS A 127 -15.16 19.15 2.61
CA LYS A 127 -14.30 19.62 3.72
C LYS A 127 -12.91 20.10 3.29
N ALA A 128 -12.41 19.65 2.14
CA ALA A 128 -11.09 19.96 1.61
C ALA A 128 -11.12 20.05 0.06
N PRO A 129 -11.88 21.02 -0.51
CA PRO A 129 -12.12 21.08 -1.96
C PRO A 129 -10.84 21.29 -2.78
N SER A 130 -9.80 21.93 -2.24
CA SER A 130 -8.51 22.16 -2.91
C SER A 130 -7.80 20.88 -3.34
N VAL A 131 -7.96 19.80 -2.57
CA VAL A 131 -7.29 18.51 -2.80
C VAL A 131 -8.26 17.41 -3.23
N ALA A 132 -9.57 17.70 -3.28
CA ALA A 132 -10.59 16.68 -3.49
C ALA A 132 -10.45 15.95 -4.84
N THR A 133 -10.32 16.69 -5.94
CA THR A 133 -10.19 16.10 -7.28
C THR A 133 -8.96 15.20 -7.42
N PRO A 134 -7.72 15.65 -7.14
CA PRO A 134 -6.54 14.79 -7.29
C PRO A 134 -6.56 13.58 -6.34
N LEU A 135 -7.03 13.74 -5.10
CA LEU A 135 -7.11 12.61 -4.16
C LEU A 135 -8.22 11.62 -4.53
N THR A 136 -9.31 12.10 -5.13
CA THR A 136 -10.37 11.24 -5.66
C THR A 136 -9.85 10.42 -6.84
N ALA A 137 -9.13 11.05 -7.77
CA ALA A 137 -8.48 10.38 -8.90
C ALA A 137 -7.46 9.33 -8.43
N TYR A 138 -6.62 9.67 -7.46
CA TYR A 138 -5.74 8.71 -6.79
C TYR A 138 -6.52 7.52 -6.21
N GLY A 139 -7.63 7.80 -5.51
CA GLY A 139 -8.49 6.76 -4.93
C GLY A 139 -9.02 5.73 -5.94
N VAL A 140 -9.16 6.09 -7.22
CA VAL A 140 -9.52 5.14 -8.29
C VAL A 140 -8.42 4.09 -8.48
N THR A 141 -7.15 4.52 -8.57
CA THR A 141 -6.01 3.60 -8.73
C THR A 141 -5.83 2.70 -7.51
N LEU A 142 -5.95 3.27 -6.30
CA LEU A 142 -5.95 2.52 -5.04
C LEU A 142 -7.08 1.49 -5.00
N GLY A 143 -8.30 1.90 -5.36
CA GLY A 143 -9.47 1.01 -5.38
C GLY A 143 -9.32 -0.14 -6.37
N ALA A 144 -8.81 0.14 -7.58
CA ALA A 144 -8.54 -0.88 -8.59
C ALA A 144 -7.51 -1.90 -8.10
N ALA A 145 -6.37 -1.43 -7.58
CA ALA A 145 -5.35 -2.29 -7.00
C ALA A 145 -5.92 -3.14 -5.85
N ALA A 146 -6.67 -2.53 -4.93
CA ALA A 146 -7.25 -3.22 -3.79
C ALA A 146 -8.30 -4.27 -4.15
N VAL A 147 -9.10 -4.02 -5.20
CA VAL A 147 -10.06 -5.00 -5.72
C VAL A 147 -9.34 -6.20 -6.32
N LEU A 148 -8.30 -5.96 -7.13
CA LEU A 148 -7.53 -7.03 -7.78
C LEU A 148 -6.76 -7.87 -6.77
N ALA A 149 -6.08 -7.25 -5.80
CA ALA A 149 -5.37 -7.96 -4.72
C ALA A 149 -6.28 -8.85 -3.87
N SER A 150 -7.57 -8.54 -3.85
CA SER A 150 -8.56 -9.20 -3.02
C SER A 150 -9.33 -10.31 -3.76
N ASP A 151 -8.97 -10.58 -5.01
CA ASP A 151 -9.57 -11.66 -5.78
C ASP A 151 -9.23 -13.03 -5.15
N PRO A 152 -10.23 -13.85 -4.78
CA PRO A 152 -10.01 -15.22 -4.32
C PRO A 152 -9.21 -16.09 -5.31
N ALA A 153 -9.30 -15.81 -6.62
CA ALA A 153 -8.59 -16.58 -7.64
C ALA A 153 -7.05 -16.48 -7.53
N LEU A 154 -6.53 -15.40 -6.92
CA LEU A 154 -5.09 -15.25 -6.68
C LEU A 154 -4.56 -16.23 -5.64
N ALA A 155 -5.41 -16.72 -4.73
CA ALA A 155 -5.05 -17.70 -3.71
C ALA A 155 -6.23 -18.66 -3.44
N PRO A 156 -6.54 -19.59 -4.37
CA PRO A 156 -7.78 -20.39 -4.32
C PRO A 156 -7.91 -21.28 -3.08
N ALA A 157 -6.78 -21.71 -2.51
CA ALA A 157 -6.74 -22.52 -1.29
C ALA A 157 -6.88 -21.69 0.00
N ALA A 158 -6.83 -20.35 -0.08
CA ALA A 158 -6.96 -19.49 1.08
C ALA A 158 -8.44 -19.30 1.46
N LYS A 159 -8.71 -19.31 2.76
CA LYS A 159 -10.04 -18.93 3.26
C LYS A 159 -10.31 -17.47 2.90
N ASN A 160 -11.42 -17.18 2.24
CA ASN A 160 -11.86 -15.82 1.98
C ASN A 160 -12.93 -15.38 3.00
N VAL A 161 -12.76 -14.19 3.59
CA VAL A 161 -13.74 -13.59 4.49
C VAL A 161 -14.03 -12.17 4.02
N ALA A 162 -15.30 -11.90 3.67
CA ALA A 162 -15.77 -10.59 3.21
C ALA A 162 -14.93 -10.00 2.05
N GLY A 163 -14.47 -10.85 1.13
CA GLY A 163 -13.67 -10.38 -0.01
C GLY A 163 -12.24 -10.01 0.38
N VAL A 164 -11.66 -10.70 1.36
CA VAL A 164 -10.24 -10.65 1.73
C VAL A 164 -9.75 -12.07 1.99
N ASN A 165 -8.66 -12.46 1.33
CA ASN A 165 -8.01 -13.74 1.60
C ASN A 165 -7.32 -13.67 2.97
N VAL A 166 -7.59 -14.66 3.82
CA VAL A 166 -6.94 -14.80 5.12
C VAL A 166 -5.51 -15.29 4.88
N PRO A 167 -4.48 -14.60 5.41
CA PRO A 167 -3.10 -15.03 5.26
C PRO A 167 -2.87 -16.48 5.72
N GLY A 168 -2.23 -17.27 4.86
CA GLY A 168 -1.90 -18.66 5.12
C GLY A 168 -0.52 -19.05 4.58
N ALA A 169 -0.37 -20.33 4.24
CA ALA A 169 0.87 -20.89 3.69
C ALA A 169 1.20 -20.32 2.30
N ASP A 170 0.18 -20.08 1.47
CA ASP A 170 0.33 -19.43 0.17
C ASP A 170 0.63 -17.93 0.35
N PRO A 171 1.80 -17.43 -0.07
CA PRO A 171 2.15 -16.01 0.06
C PRO A 171 1.15 -15.06 -0.60
N ARG A 172 0.47 -15.49 -1.67
CA ARG A 172 -0.52 -14.67 -2.41
C ARG A 172 -1.75 -14.32 -1.58
N SER A 173 -2.07 -15.14 -0.58
CA SER A 173 -3.16 -14.87 0.37
C SER A 173 -2.96 -13.57 1.17
N ARG A 174 -1.74 -13.04 1.22
CA ARG A 174 -1.39 -11.81 1.94
C ARG A 174 -1.72 -10.54 1.18
N LEU A 175 -1.90 -10.61 -0.14
CA LEU A 175 -2.10 -9.43 -1.00
C LEU A 175 -3.36 -8.65 -0.61
N GLY A 176 -4.49 -9.34 -0.40
CA GLY A 176 -5.75 -8.72 -0.01
C GLY A 176 -5.66 -7.99 1.34
N LEU A 177 -4.99 -8.59 2.34
CA LEU A 177 -4.74 -7.94 3.62
C LEU A 177 -3.81 -6.72 3.48
N GLY A 178 -2.74 -6.85 2.69
CA GLY A 178 -1.83 -5.75 2.40
C GLY A 178 -2.57 -4.56 1.77
N ALA A 179 -3.42 -4.81 0.77
CA ALA A 179 -4.19 -3.77 0.11
C ALA A 179 -5.25 -3.14 1.03
N LEU A 180 -5.87 -3.94 1.91
CA LEU A 180 -6.78 -3.42 2.94
C LEU A 180 -6.04 -2.48 3.90
N LEU A 181 -4.88 -2.89 4.42
CA LEU A 181 -4.06 -2.07 5.31
C LEU A 181 -3.61 -0.76 4.63
N PHE A 182 -3.27 -0.83 3.34
CA PHE A 182 -2.95 0.36 2.56
C PHE A 182 -4.15 1.32 2.48
N THR A 183 -5.33 0.78 2.15
CA THR A 183 -6.57 1.56 2.05
C THR A 183 -6.94 2.20 3.39
N VAL A 184 -6.75 1.48 4.50
CA VAL A 184 -6.94 2.00 5.86
C VAL A 184 -5.97 3.14 6.16
N SER A 185 -4.68 2.96 5.83
CA SER A 185 -3.66 4.00 6.00
C SER A 185 -4.06 5.31 5.31
N ASP A 186 -4.45 5.26 4.04
CA ASP A 186 -4.82 6.45 3.28
C ASP A 186 -6.12 7.08 3.74
N GLY A 187 -7.10 6.25 4.10
CA GLY A 187 -8.32 6.71 4.74
C GLY A 187 -8.01 7.48 6.04
N LEU A 188 -7.06 6.99 6.84
CA LEU A 188 -6.62 7.65 8.06
C LEU A 188 -5.86 8.95 7.78
N ILE A 189 -5.13 9.09 6.67
CA ILE A 189 -4.54 10.39 6.25
C ILE A 189 -5.65 11.42 6.06
N VAL A 190 -6.72 11.06 5.33
CA VAL A 190 -7.88 11.93 5.12
C VAL A 190 -8.54 12.26 6.46
N LEU A 191 -8.81 11.27 7.30
CA LEU A 191 -9.45 11.49 8.61
C LEU A 191 -8.59 12.36 9.53
N ARG A 192 -7.28 12.13 9.59
CA ARG A 192 -6.32 12.96 10.33
C ARG A 192 -6.42 14.40 9.89
N ARG A 193 -6.38 14.65 8.59
CA ARG A 193 -6.44 16.00 8.02
C ARG A 193 -7.73 16.73 8.36
N LEU A 194 -8.86 16.03 8.28
CA LEU A 194 -10.17 16.62 8.49
C LEU A 194 -10.53 16.82 9.96
N PHE A 195 -10.14 15.89 10.83
CA PHE A 195 -10.67 15.78 12.19
C PHE A 195 -9.63 15.80 13.31
N ALA A 196 -8.37 15.45 13.07
CA ALA A 196 -7.38 15.46 14.15
C ALA A 196 -7.04 16.91 14.54
N ARG A 197 -7.35 17.27 15.79
CA ARG A 197 -7.03 18.57 16.38
C ARG A 197 -5.97 18.39 17.47
N GLY A 198 -5.02 19.32 17.51
CA GLY A 198 -3.92 19.29 18.48
C GLY A 198 -2.80 18.31 18.13
N GLN A 199 -1.64 18.55 18.73
CA GLN A 199 -0.40 17.87 18.35
C GLN A 199 -0.37 16.40 18.76
N ARG A 200 -0.95 16.06 19.92
CA ARG A 200 -0.98 14.68 20.42
C ARG A 200 -1.83 13.76 19.54
N ALA A 201 -3.03 14.21 19.17
CA ALA A 201 -3.92 13.43 18.32
C ALA A 201 -3.29 13.24 16.93
N ARG A 202 -2.73 14.30 16.34
CA ARG A 202 -2.03 14.23 15.05
C ARG A 202 -0.87 13.24 15.07
N ARG A 203 -0.02 13.24 16.11
CA ARG A 203 1.10 12.29 16.25
C ARG A 203 0.65 10.85 16.43
N ALA A 204 -0.37 10.62 17.25
CA ALA A 204 -0.91 9.27 17.46
C ALA A 204 -1.52 8.71 16.16
N THR A 205 -2.34 9.51 15.46
CA THR A 205 -2.91 9.09 14.18
C THR A 205 -1.84 8.89 13.12
N GLU A 206 -0.81 9.75 13.05
CA GLU A 206 0.34 9.58 12.16
C GLU A 206 1.07 8.25 12.42
N GLY A 207 1.27 7.90 13.69
CA GLY A 207 1.86 6.61 14.07
C GLY A 207 1.05 5.41 13.56
N VAL A 208 -0.28 5.47 13.68
CA VAL A 208 -1.17 4.40 13.18
C VAL A 208 -1.14 4.34 11.65
N ILE A 209 -1.22 5.48 10.97
CA ILE A 209 -1.09 5.58 9.50
C ILE A 209 0.18 4.85 9.05
N LEU A 210 1.34 5.25 9.59
CA LEU A 210 2.64 4.68 9.19
C LEU A 210 2.77 3.21 9.57
N ALA A 211 2.20 2.77 10.70
CA ALA A 211 2.19 1.35 11.07
C ALA A 211 1.36 0.53 10.07
N THR A 212 0.16 1.01 9.69
CA THR A 212 -0.67 0.33 8.69
C THR A 212 -0.05 0.35 7.30
N TYR A 213 0.54 1.47 6.89
CA TYR A 213 1.26 1.63 5.63
C TYR A 213 2.46 0.67 5.53
N THR A 214 3.29 0.62 6.58
CA THR A 214 4.49 -0.22 6.55
C THR A 214 4.14 -1.71 6.60
N ALA A 215 3.12 -2.09 7.38
CA ALA A 215 2.59 -3.44 7.34
C ALA A 215 2.03 -3.79 5.94
N ALA A 216 1.31 -2.87 5.30
CA ALA A 216 0.78 -3.04 3.96
C ALA A 216 1.91 -3.32 2.95
N GLN A 217 2.89 -2.43 2.86
CA GLN A 217 3.99 -2.55 1.91
C GLN A 217 4.86 -3.78 2.17
N TYR A 218 5.06 -4.16 3.44
CA TYR A 218 5.74 -5.41 3.76
C TYR A 218 5.05 -6.62 3.11
N LEU A 219 3.72 -6.69 3.19
CA LEU A 219 2.94 -7.79 2.59
C LEU A 219 2.90 -7.69 1.07
N LEU A 220 2.64 -6.50 0.53
CA LEU A 220 2.46 -6.25 -0.90
C LEU A 220 3.75 -6.37 -1.71
N ALA A 221 4.92 -6.18 -1.09
CA ALA A 221 6.20 -6.25 -1.80
C ALA A 221 6.90 -7.60 -1.68
N ASP A 222 6.28 -8.61 -1.05
CA ASP A 222 6.88 -9.94 -0.94
C ASP A 222 7.00 -10.58 -2.34
N PRO A 223 8.21 -10.78 -2.90
CA PRO A 223 8.35 -11.35 -4.24
C PRO A 223 7.70 -12.73 -4.35
N LYS A 224 7.66 -13.51 -3.26
CA LYS A 224 7.01 -14.82 -3.25
C LYS A 224 5.50 -14.76 -3.48
N ALA A 225 4.86 -13.62 -3.21
CA ALA A 225 3.45 -13.40 -3.48
C ALA A 225 3.17 -13.07 -4.95
N HIS A 226 4.19 -13.05 -5.81
CA HIS A 226 4.10 -12.66 -7.22
C HIS A 226 4.66 -13.71 -8.18
N VAL A 227 5.00 -14.89 -7.66
CA VAL A 227 5.42 -16.03 -8.49
C VAL A 227 4.15 -16.75 -8.96
N GLU A 228 4.10 -17.12 -10.23
CA GLU A 228 3.02 -17.96 -10.74
C GLU A 228 3.00 -19.32 -10.01
N PRO A 229 1.82 -19.91 -9.78
CA PRO A 229 1.78 -21.25 -9.19
C PRO A 229 2.47 -22.23 -10.13
N VAL A 230 3.47 -22.95 -9.61
CA VAL A 230 3.93 -24.18 -10.25
C VAL A 230 2.76 -25.15 -10.20
N ILE A 231 2.06 -25.33 -11.32
CA ILE A 231 1.11 -26.43 -11.48
C ILE A 231 1.97 -27.68 -11.58
N THR A 232 2.32 -28.29 -10.45
CA THR A 232 2.74 -29.69 -10.45
C THR A 232 1.52 -30.48 -10.90
N ALA A 233 1.55 -30.97 -12.15
CA ALA A 233 0.62 -31.98 -12.62
C ALA A 233 0.62 -33.11 -11.59
N ALA A 234 -0.57 -33.47 -11.10
CA ALA A 234 -0.70 -34.68 -10.30
C ALA A 234 -0.28 -35.87 -11.18
N GLU A 235 0.72 -36.62 -10.72
CA GLU A 235 1.01 -37.96 -11.23
C GLU A 235 -0.13 -38.93 -10.92
#